data_AF-A0A8A1MKB8-F1
#
_entry.id   AF-A0A8A1MKB8-F1
#
_cell.length_a   1.000
_cell.length_b   1.000
_cell.length_c   1.000
_cell.angle_alpha   90.00
_cell.angle_beta   90.00
_cell.angle_gamma   90.00
#
_symmetry.space_group_name_H-M   'P 1'
#
loop_
_entity.id
_entity.type
_entity.pdbx_description
1 polymer ?
#
loop_
_entity_poly.entity_id
_entity_poly.type
_entity_poly.pdbx_seq_one_letter_code
_entity_poly.pdbx_strand_id
1 'polypeptide(L)'
;MATDDRALRLRKLHVPGTPLVLANIYDPPTAEFVASNPSCPALATASYSIAKVHGLEDDALDLDTNLAAARRIIPVAIRHNKPITIDLQDGYGDQLEKAVEAIVEAGASGCNLEDHDNETGQLFPFDVALDRVRRVLAAASKAGVPNFALNARTDAILLNNDVDEAIRRGRAFLDAGATTAFVWGGQKRGGLTRDEVVRISRDLGGRINVIAWPNGLSVQELADIGVARISVGPRLWRSANAGFEKAATDLLTEYEAMKETRK
;
A
#
# COMPACT_ATOMS: atom_id res chain seq x y z
N MET A 1 18.78 -14.26 3.26
CA MET A 1 17.99 -13.78 4.41
C MET A 1 16.68 -14.55 4.44
N ALA A 2 16.23 -15.05 5.60
CA ALA A 2 14.93 -15.71 5.70
C ALA A 2 13.79 -14.69 5.51
N THR A 3 12.57 -15.14 5.23
CA THR A 3 11.42 -14.23 5.10
C THR A 3 11.14 -13.51 6.42
N ASP A 4 11.24 -14.19 7.56
CA ASP A 4 11.04 -13.58 8.87
C ASP A 4 12.08 -12.51 9.22
N ASP A 5 13.35 -12.72 8.86
CA ASP A 5 14.39 -11.69 9.00
C ASP A 5 14.06 -10.42 8.18
N ARG A 6 13.56 -10.59 6.94
CA ARG A 6 13.09 -9.48 6.10
C ARG A 6 11.87 -8.79 6.73
N ALA A 7 10.95 -9.55 7.30
CA ALA A 7 9.79 -9.02 8.00
C ALA A 7 10.18 -8.20 9.23
N LEU A 8 11.07 -8.71 10.07
CA LEU A 8 11.64 -7.96 11.20
C LEU A 8 12.36 -6.69 10.74
N ARG A 9 13.13 -6.76 9.65
CA ARG A 9 13.75 -5.58 9.05
C ARG A 9 12.70 -4.57 8.59
N LEU A 10 11.63 -5.02 7.92
CA LEU A 10 10.54 -4.15 7.50
C LEU A 10 9.88 -3.46 8.69
N ARG A 11 9.58 -4.17 9.78
CA ARG A 11 9.05 -3.57 11.01
C ARG A 11 9.96 -2.46 11.54
N LYS A 12 11.26 -2.71 11.60
CA LYS A 12 12.26 -1.73 12.11
C LYS A 12 12.43 -0.49 11.24
N LEU A 13 12.03 -0.52 9.97
CA LEU A 13 12.06 0.65 9.10
C LEU A 13 10.98 1.69 9.43
N HIS A 14 9.93 1.32 10.18
CA HIS A 14 8.83 2.22 10.54
C HIS A 14 9.18 3.02 11.79
N VAL A 15 9.95 4.10 11.62
CA VAL A 15 10.42 4.95 12.71
C VAL A 15 9.67 6.29 12.69
N PRO A 16 8.86 6.61 13.72
CA PRO A 16 8.25 7.93 13.85
C PRO A 16 9.29 9.06 13.72
N GLY A 17 9.04 10.02 12.81
CA GLY A 17 9.95 11.14 12.54
C GLY A 17 11.09 10.82 11.58
N THR A 18 11.25 9.56 11.17
CA THR A 18 12.15 9.14 10.09
C THR A 18 11.40 8.12 9.23
N PRO A 19 10.39 8.58 8.47
CA PRO A 19 9.43 7.70 7.86
C PRO A 19 10.06 6.80 6.78
N LEU A 20 9.60 5.56 6.74
CA LEU A 20 9.80 4.70 5.57
C LEU A 20 9.00 5.24 4.39
N VAL A 21 9.67 5.66 3.32
CA VAL A 21 9.03 6.07 2.06
C VAL A 21 8.97 4.89 1.09
N LEU A 22 7.77 4.55 0.61
CA LEU A 22 7.52 3.45 -0.31
C LEU A 22 7.06 3.98 -1.67
N ALA A 23 7.89 3.76 -2.69
CA ALA A 23 7.51 3.92 -4.09
C ALA A 23 6.70 2.68 -4.53
N ASN A 24 5.38 2.82 -4.59
CA ASN A 24 4.50 1.70 -4.90
C ASN A 24 4.72 1.21 -6.35
N ILE A 25 4.86 -0.11 -6.49
CA ILE A 25 5.12 -0.84 -7.75
C ILE A 25 3.92 -1.73 -8.12
N TYR A 26 3.91 -2.25 -9.34
CA TYR A 26 2.77 -3.04 -9.84
C TYR A 26 3.15 -4.15 -10.84
N ASP A 27 4.41 -4.24 -11.24
CA ASP A 27 4.92 -5.29 -12.13
C ASP A 27 6.44 -5.52 -11.89
N PRO A 28 7.04 -6.58 -12.47
CA PRO A 28 8.48 -6.83 -12.31
C PRO A 28 9.39 -5.70 -12.84
N PRO A 29 9.14 -5.06 -14.00
CA PRO A 29 9.95 -3.92 -14.44
C PRO A 29 9.98 -2.76 -13.45
N THR A 30 8.82 -2.33 -12.95
CA THR A 30 8.76 -1.25 -11.94
C THR A 30 9.38 -1.68 -10.62
N ALA A 31 9.23 -2.96 -10.24
CA ALA A 31 9.95 -3.52 -9.10
C ALA A 31 11.47 -3.40 -9.26
N GLU A 32 12.01 -3.69 -10.44
CA GLU A 32 13.44 -3.61 -10.71
C GLU A 32 13.94 -2.15 -10.67
N PHE A 33 13.20 -1.21 -11.24
CA PHE A 33 13.55 0.22 -11.17
C PHE A 33 13.62 0.73 -9.73
N VAL A 34 12.66 0.34 -8.89
CA VAL A 34 12.62 0.77 -7.49
C VAL A 34 13.65 0.00 -6.64
N ALA A 35 13.79 -1.32 -6.85
CA ALA A 35 14.70 -2.16 -6.08
C ALA A 35 16.17 -1.86 -6.37
N SER A 36 16.53 -1.50 -7.59
CA SER A 36 17.91 -1.12 -7.94
C SER A 36 18.33 0.26 -7.39
N ASN A 37 17.36 1.10 -6.98
CA ASN A 37 17.67 2.40 -6.40
C ASN A 37 18.31 2.23 -4.99
N PRO A 38 19.54 2.78 -4.75
CA PRO A 38 20.23 2.67 -3.46
C PRO A 38 19.45 3.24 -2.28
N SER A 39 18.61 4.25 -2.52
CA SER A 39 17.80 4.91 -1.49
C SER A 39 16.53 4.16 -1.12
N CYS A 40 16.19 3.07 -1.83
CA CYS A 40 15.01 2.26 -1.53
C CYS A 40 15.35 1.21 -0.44
N PRO A 41 14.75 1.25 0.75
CA PRO A 41 15.00 0.25 1.78
C PRO A 41 14.02 -0.95 1.72
N ALA A 42 12.87 -0.80 1.06
CA ALA A 42 11.78 -1.77 0.96
C ALA A 42 10.88 -1.48 -0.26
N LEU A 43 10.12 -2.48 -0.70
CA LEU A 43 9.14 -2.38 -1.80
C LEU A 43 7.70 -2.52 -1.28
N ALA A 44 6.74 -1.96 -2.01
CA ALA A 44 5.32 -2.13 -1.74
C ALA A 44 4.51 -2.22 -3.03
N THR A 45 3.54 -3.12 -3.12
CA THR A 45 2.58 -3.08 -4.24
C THR A 45 1.50 -2.03 -4.00
N ALA A 46 0.75 -1.67 -5.05
CA ALA A 46 -0.52 -0.95 -4.96
C ALA A 46 -1.59 -1.71 -5.75
N SER A 47 -2.68 -2.11 -5.09
CA SER A 47 -3.76 -2.89 -5.73
C SER A 47 -4.32 -2.19 -6.96
N TYR A 48 -4.60 -0.88 -6.85
CA TYR A 48 -5.11 -0.07 -7.94
C TYR A 48 -4.26 -0.19 -9.20
N SER A 49 -2.94 -0.11 -9.05
CA SER A 49 -2.03 -0.16 -10.18
C SER A 49 -1.96 -1.56 -10.79
N ILE A 50 -2.03 -2.61 -9.96
CA ILE A 50 -2.14 -3.99 -10.44
C ILE A 50 -3.46 -4.18 -11.19
N ALA A 51 -4.59 -3.74 -10.63
CA ALA A 51 -5.90 -3.82 -11.28
C ALA A 51 -5.87 -3.17 -12.67
N LYS A 52 -5.30 -1.96 -12.76
CA LYS A 52 -5.25 -1.22 -14.03
C LYS A 52 -4.38 -1.88 -15.09
N VAL A 53 -3.25 -2.52 -14.75
CA VAL A 53 -2.46 -3.27 -15.76
C VAL A 53 -3.19 -4.52 -16.26
N HIS A 54 -4.17 -5.01 -15.51
CA HIS A 54 -5.07 -6.09 -15.90
C HIS A 54 -6.36 -5.62 -16.57
N GLY A 55 -6.52 -4.31 -16.82
CA GLY A 55 -7.74 -3.76 -17.43
C GLY A 55 -8.95 -3.75 -16.49
N LEU A 56 -8.72 -3.81 -15.18
CA LEU A 56 -9.75 -3.86 -14.14
C LEU A 56 -9.87 -2.52 -13.41
N GLU A 57 -11.03 -2.30 -12.80
CA GLU A 57 -11.16 -1.34 -11.69
C GLU A 57 -10.55 -1.93 -10.41
N ASP A 58 -10.16 -1.07 -9.46
CA ASP A 58 -9.48 -1.50 -8.22
C ASP A 58 -10.32 -2.52 -7.46
N ASP A 59 -11.59 -2.21 -7.21
CA ASP A 59 -12.55 -3.06 -6.48
C ASP A 59 -12.87 -4.38 -7.21
N ALA A 60 -12.52 -4.49 -8.51
CA ALA A 60 -12.70 -5.69 -9.31
C ALA A 60 -11.44 -6.58 -9.37
N LEU A 61 -10.34 -6.19 -8.72
CA LEU A 61 -9.13 -6.99 -8.65
C LEU A 61 -9.39 -8.22 -7.77
N ASP A 62 -9.53 -9.39 -8.38
CA ASP A 62 -9.66 -10.63 -7.61
C ASP A 62 -8.35 -11.10 -6.97
N LEU A 63 -8.48 -11.97 -5.96
CA LEU A 63 -7.35 -12.53 -5.22
C LEU A 63 -6.34 -13.25 -6.13
N ASP A 64 -6.81 -14.04 -7.09
CA ASP A 64 -5.94 -14.85 -7.93
C ASP A 64 -5.05 -13.96 -8.82
N THR A 65 -5.61 -12.87 -9.35
CA THR A 65 -4.92 -11.86 -10.14
C THR A 65 -3.89 -11.13 -9.28
N ASN A 66 -4.26 -10.68 -8.07
CA ASN A 66 -3.33 -10.02 -7.17
C ASN A 66 -2.18 -10.95 -6.74
N LEU A 67 -2.47 -12.21 -6.38
CA LEU A 67 -1.46 -13.20 -6.04
C LEU A 67 -0.56 -13.54 -7.23
N ALA A 68 -1.10 -13.61 -8.45
CA ALA A 68 -0.30 -13.83 -9.65
C ALA A 68 0.69 -12.68 -9.90
N ALA A 69 0.27 -11.43 -9.67
CA ALA A 69 1.17 -10.28 -9.71
C ALA A 69 2.22 -10.35 -8.59
N ALA A 70 1.81 -10.58 -7.35
CA ALA A 70 2.70 -10.69 -6.20
C ALA A 70 3.79 -11.76 -6.39
N ARG A 71 3.43 -12.96 -6.88
CA ARG A 71 4.37 -14.05 -7.17
C ARG A 71 5.43 -13.69 -8.21
N ARG A 72 5.13 -12.78 -9.14
CA ARG A 72 6.10 -12.28 -10.13
C ARG A 72 6.98 -11.16 -9.59
N ILE A 73 6.44 -10.34 -8.69
CA ILE A 73 7.11 -9.15 -8.14
C ILE A 73 8.05 -9.49 -6.99
N ILE A 74 7.61 -10.33 -6.04
CA ILE A 74 8.37 -10.65 -4.81
C ILE A 74 9.80 -11.16 -5.10
N PRO A 75 10.04 -12.03 -6.11
CA PRO A 75 11.40 -12.47 -6.44
C PRO A 75 12.38 -11.34 -6.77
N VAL A 76 11.89 -10.23 -7.33
CA VAL A 76 12.72 -9.04 -7.62
C VAL A 76 13.21 -8.40 -6.31
N ALA A 77 12.31 -8.20 -5.34
CA ALA A 77 12.69 -7.67 -4.03
C ALA A 77 13.70 -8.57 -3.31
N ILE A 78 13.49 -9.90 -3.38
CA ILE A 78 14.39 -10.90 -2.77
C ILE A 78 15.79 -10.84 -3.39
N ARG A 79 15.90 -10.73 -4.72
CA ARG A 79 17.19 -10.61 -5.43
C ARG A 79 18.00 -9.41 -4.95
N HIS A 80 17.32 -8.30 -4.64
CA HIS A 80 17.92 -7.08 -4.11
C HIS A 80 18.08 -7.09 -2.58
N ASN A 81 17.78 -8.21 -1.91
CA ASN A 81 17.80 -8.35 -0.45
C ASN A 81 16.96 -7.28 0.26
N LYS A 82 15.78 -6.95 -0.28
CA LYS A 82 14.84 -5.98 0.27
C LYS A 82 13.55 -6.68 0.73
N PRO A 83 12.95 -6.26 1.87
CA PRO A 83 11.61 -6.68 2.21
C PRO A 83 10.58 -6.08 1.25
N ILE A 84 9.44 -6.76 1.14
CA ILE A 84 8.30 -6.30 0.33
C ILE A 84 6.99 -6.48 1.08
N THR A 85 6.11 -5.48 0.98
CA THR A 85 4.74 -5.55 1.50
C THR A 85 3.72 -5.59 0.35
N ILE A 86 2.69 -6.41 0.49
CA ILE A 86 1.65 -6.58 -0.55
C ILE A 86 0.36 -5.90 -0.12
N ASP A 87 -0.27 -5.15 -1.01
CA ASP A 87 -1.61 -4.61 -0.78
C ASP A 87 -2.67 -5.70 -0.99
N LEU A 88 -3.39 -6.09 0.06
CA LEU A 88 -4.44 -7.12 0.01
C LEU A 88 -5.86 -6.54 0.02
N GLN A 89 -6.03 -5.21 -0.17
CA GLN A 89 -7.33 -4.54 -0.09
C GLN A 89 -8.03 -4.89 1.24
N ASP A 90 -9.33 -5.20 1.20
CA ASP A 90 -10.13 -5.65 2.35
C ASP A 90 -9.77 -7.05 2.84
N GLY A 91 -8.92 -7.77 2.11
CA GLY A 91 -8.50 -9.12 2.43
C GLY A 91 -9.35 -10.22 1.77
N TYR A 92 -10.14 -9.90 0.74
CA TYR A 92 -10.83 -10.87 -0.12
C TYR A 92 -11.85 -11.75 0.62
N GLY A 93 -12.63 -11.13 1.50
CA GLY A 93 -13.70 -11.80 2.25
C GLY A 93 -13.19 -12.96 3.12
N ASP A 94 -13.75 -14.14 2.91
CA ASP A 94 -13.40 -15.38 3.63
C ASP A 94 -12.05 -16.00 3.22
N GLN A 95 -11.40 -15.45 2.20
CA GLN A 95 -10.10 -15.93 1.72
C GLN A 95 -8.90 -15.27 2.41
N LEU A 96 -9.14 -14.46 3.46
CA LEU A 96 -8.13 -13.67 4.15
C LEU A 96 -6.87 -14.46 4.55
N GLU A 97 -7.02 -15.56 5.28
CA GLU A 97 -5.88 -16.36 5.73
C GLU A 97 -5.16 -17.00 4.56
N LYS A 98 -5.90 -17.51 3.57
CA LYS A 98 -5.33 -18.08 2.35
C LYS A 98 -4.51 -17.05 1.58
N ALA A 99 -5.00 -15.81 1.49
CA ALA A 99 -4.28 -14.71 0.84
C ALA A 99 -2.96 -14.40 1.57
N VAL A 100 -3.00 -14.31 2.90
CA VAL A 100 -1.82 -14.05 3.75
C VAL A 100 -0.81 -15.20 3.65
N GLU A 101 -1.26 -16.45 3.83
CA GLU A 101 -0.42 -17.64 3.74
C GLU A 101 0.27 -17.70 2.35
N ALA A 102 -0.46 -17.40 1.26
CA ALA A 102 0.08 -17.42 -0.09
C ALA A 102 1.15 -16.34 -0.35
N ILE A 103 0.98 -15.11 0.15
CA ILE A 103 2.01 -14.07 -0.02
C ILE A 103 3.23 -14.35 0.87
N VAL A 104 3.03 -14.94 2.06
CA VAL A 104 4.13 -15.35 2.95
C VAL A 104 4.95 -16.47 2.31
N GLU A 105 4.29 -17.49 1.75
CA GLU A 105 4.94 -18.56 0.99
C GLU A 105 5.77 -18.01 -0.18
N ALA A 106 5.24 -17.00 -0.88
CA ALA A 106 5.96 -16.32 -1.96
C ALA A 106 7.14 -15.46 -1.46
N GLY A 107 7.22 -15.16 -0.16
CA GLY A 107 8.32 -14.44 0.47
C GLY A 107 8.03 -12.98 0.87
N ALA A 108 6.76 -12.58 0.91
CA ALA A 108 6.35 -11.27 1.39
C ALA A 108 6.66 -11.09 2.88
N SER A 109 6.99 -9.85 3.25
CA SER A 109 7.44 -9.45 4.58
C SER A 109 6.37 -8.68 5.37
N GLY A 110 5.28 -8.29 4.71
CA GLY A 110 4.16 -7.54 5.27
C GLY A 110 3.00 -7.43 4.30
N CYS A 111 1.90 -6.85 4.77
CA CYS A 111 0.79 -6.49 3.90
C CYS A 111 0.08 -5.22 4.37
N ASN A 112 -0.74 -4.64 3.49
CA ASN A 112 -1.85 -3.80 3.90
C ASN A 112 -3.11 -4.67 4.05
N LEU A 113 -3.97 -4.30 5.00
CA LEU A 113 -5.34 -4.82 5.15
C LEU A 113 -6.24 -3.66 5.52
N GLU A 114 -7.28 -3.38 4.74
CA GLU A 114 -8.25 -2.33 5.05
C GLU A 114 -9.50 -2.84 5.77
N ASP A 115 -10.14 -1.92 6.48
CA ASP A 115 -11.40 -2.18 7.19
C ASP A 115 -12.63 -1.68 6.43
N HIS A 116 -12.46 -1.29 5.16
CA HIS A 116 -13.55 -1.11 4.21
C HIS A 116 -14.04 -2.48 3.75
N ASP A 117 -15.35 -2.68 3.75
CA ASP A 117 -16.00 -3.88 3.25
C ASP A 117 -16.48 -3.59 1.82
N ASN A 118 -15.79 -4.19 0.83
CA ASN A 118 -16.08 -3.97 -0.58
C ASN A 118 -17.47 -4.51 -0.99
N GLU A 119 -18.05 -5.45 -0.24
CA GLU A 119 -19.37 -5.99 -0.55
C GLU A 119 -20.48 -5.01 -0.16
N THR A 120 -20.32 -4.32 0.97
CA THR A 120 -21.33 -3.39 1.51
C THR A 120 -21.03 -1.92 1.22
N GLY A 121 -19.80 -1.60 0.84
CA GLY A 121 -19.30 -0.23 0.67
C GLY A 121 -19.20 0.55 1.99
N GLN A 122 -19.20 -0.15 3.13
CA GLN A 122 -19.16 0.44 4.48
C GLN A 122 -17.89 0.03 5.21
N LEU A 123 -17.66 0.56 6.41
CA LEU A 123 -16.64 -0.04 7.29
C LEU A 123 -17.16 -1.37 7.83
N PHE A 124 -16.27 -2.35 7.96
CA PHE A 124 -16.53 -3.48 8.84
C PHE A 124 -16.85 -2.96 10.26
N PRO A 125 -17.79 -3.62 10.97
CA PRO A 125 -17.99 -3.39 12.39
C PRO A 125 -16.66 -3.47 13.13
N PHE A 126 -16.48 -2.64 14.15
CA PHE A 126 -15.18 -2.48 14.82
C PHE A 126 -14.57 -3.81 15.27
N ASP A 127 -15.36 -4.67 15.93
CA ASP A 127 -14.86 -5.96 16.42
C ASP A 127 -14.50 -6.92 15.27
N VAL A 128 -15.21 -6.84 14.15
CA VAL A 128 -14.90 -7.61 12.93
C VAL A 128 -13.58 -7.14 12.32
N ALA A 129 -13.38 -5.82 12.17
CA ALA A 129 -12.12 -5.27 11.66
C ALA A 129 -10.93 -5.64 12.56
N LEU A 130 -11.11 -5.56 13.88
CA LEU A 130 -10.08 -5.92 14.86
C LEU A 130 -9.76 -7.43 14.82
N ASP A 131 -10.77 -8.28 14.66
CA ASP A 131 -10.56 -9.72 14.49
C ASP A 131 -9.79 -10.04 13.19
N ARG A 132 -10.14 -9.41 12.07
CA ARG A 132 -9.41 -9.56 10.79
C ARG A 132 -7.92 -9.21 10.93
N VAL A 133 -7.58 -8.13 11.66
CA VAL A 133 -6.17 -7.78 11.97
C VAL A 133 -5.46 -8.91 12.71
N ARG A 134 -6.09 -9.51 13.73
CA ARG A 134 -5.52 -10.64 14.48
C ARG A 134 -5.37 -11.87 13.60
N ARG A 135 -6.35 -12.16 12.73
CA ARG A 135 -6.31 -13.29 11.77
C ARG A 135 -5.14 -13.17 10.80
N VAL A 136 -4.85 -11.98 10.28
CA VAL A 136 -3.65 -11.77 9.43
C VAL A 136 -2.36 -12.09 10.18
N LEU A 137 -2.19 -11.56 11.39
CA LEU A 137 -0.98 -11.79 12.19
C LEU A 137 -0.83 -13.28 12.56
N ALA A 138 -1.94 -13.95 12.92
CA ALA A 138 -1.96 -15.37 13.23
C ALA A 138 -1.62 -16.23 12.01
N ALA A 139 -2.21 -15.94 10.84
CA ALA A 139 -1.94 -16.66 9.60
C ALA A 139 -0.47 -16.51 9.16
N ALA A 140 0.09 -15.30 9.22
CA ALA A 140 1.49 -15.08 8.88
C ALA A 140 2.45 -15.78 9.86
N SER A 141 2.14 -15.75 11.16
CA SER A 141 2.90 -16.47 12.19
C SER A 141 2.88 -17.98 11.96
N LYS A 142 1.70 -18.56 11.69
CA LYS A 142 1.52 -19.98 11.35
C LYS A 142 2.30 -20.38 10.10
N ALA A 143 2.40 -19.48 9.12
CA ALA A 143 3.20 -19.65 7.90
C ALA A 143 4.71 -19.42 8.10
N GLY A 144 5.17 -19.21 9.34
CA GLY A 144 6.59 -19.12 9.69
C GLY A 144 7.17 -17.70 9.69
N VAL A 145 6.33 -16.67 9.69
CA VAL A 145 6.75 -15.24 9.70
C VAL A 145 6.08 -14.51 10.88
N PRO A 146 6.45 -14.81 12.14
CA PRO A 146 5.90 -14.13 13.31
C PRO A 146 6.19 -12.63 13.34
N ASN A 147 7.24 -12.15 12.66
CA ASN A 147 7.58 -10.73 12.56
C ASN A 147 6.90 -10.02 11.38
N PHE A 148 5.82 -10.57 10.83
CA PHE A 148 5.10 -9.98 9.68
C PHE A 148 4.70 -8.52 9.94
N ALA A 149 5.03 -7.64 8.99
CA ALA A 149 4.79 -6.21 9.12
C ALA A 149 3.41 -5.83 8.55
N LEU A 150 2.37 -5.96 9.38
CA LEU A 150 1.01 -5.55 9.02
C LEU A 150 0.86 -4.01 9.09
N ASN A 151 0.41 -3.42 8.00
CA ASN A 151 -0.05 -2.03 7.93
C ASN A 151 -1.57 -2.01 7.85
N ALA A 152 -2.24 -1.93 9.01
CA ALA A 152 -3.69 -2.01 9.11
C ALA A 152 -4.31 -0.66 8.71
N ARG A 153 -5.06 -0.65 7.61
CA ARG A 153 -5.70 0.54 7.04
C ARG A 153 -7.08 0.75 7.64
N THR A 154 -7.39 2.00 7.96
CA THR A 154 -8.74 2.43 8.28
C THR A 154 -9.23 3.50 7.32
N ASP A 155 -10.44 3.30 6.82
CA ASP A 155 -11.12 4.20 5.87
C ASP A 155 -12.21 5.05 6.54
N ALA A 156 -12.21 5.14 7.87
CA ALA A 156 -13.20 5.93 8.61
C ALA A 156 -13.26 7.41 8.20
N ILE A 157 -12.11 8.00 7.87
CA ILE A 157 -12.08 9.37 7.35
C ILE A 157 -12.57 9.41 5.89
N LEU A 158 -12.14 8.47 5.05
CA LEU A 158 -12.58 8.38 3.65
C LEU A 158 -14.11 8.30 3.55
N LEU A 159 -14.74 7.43 4.32
CA LEU A 159 -16.18 7.13 4.20
C LEU A 159 -17.04 8.09 5.02
N ASN A 160 -16.61 8.41 6.24
CA ASN A 160 -17.47 9.06 7.24
C ASN A 160 -16.94 10.41 7.70
N ASN A 161 -15.78 10.86 7.20
CA ASN A 161 -15.09 12.06 7.66
C ASN A 161 -14.86 12.06 9.20
N ASP A 162 -14.60 10.88 9.76
CA ASP A 162 -14.51 10.66 11.21
C ASP A 162 -13.07 10.37 11.65
N VAL A 163 -12.42 11.41 12.19
CA VAL A 163 -11.04 11.33 12.68
C VAL A 163 -10.96 10.58 14.01
N ASP A 164 -11.98 10.71 14.87
CA ASP A 164 -12.03 10.06 16.17
C ASP A 164 -12.16 8.54 16.02
N GLU A 165 -13.01 8.10 15.09
CA GLU A 165 -13.15 6.69 14.75
C GLU A 165 -11.87 6.12 14.12
N ALA A 166 -11.19 6.89 13.25
CA ALA A 166 -9.90 6.47 12.70
C ALA A 166 -8.82 6.30 13.78
N ILE A 167 -8.78 7.19 14.77
CA ILE A 167 -7.86 7.07 15.91
C ILE A 167 -8.24 5.87 16.80
N ARG A 168 -9.53 5.66 17.06
CA ARG A 168 -10.02 4.52 17.85
C ARG A 168 -9.64 3.18 17.21
N ARG A 169 -9.87 3.03 15.91
CA ARG A 169 -9.50 1.84 15.13
C ARG A 169 -8.00 1.67 15.02
N GLY A 170 -7.28 2.73 14.64
CA GLY A 170 -5.83 2.73 14.54
C GLY A 170 -5.16 2.30 15.85
N ARG A 171 -5.66 2.77 17.01
CA ARG A 171 -5.18 2.33 18.33
C ARG A 171 -5.33 0.83 18.50
N ALA A 172 -6.55 0.33 18.30
CA ALA A 172 -6.88 -1.07 18.51
C ALA A 172 -6.07 -1.98 17.59
N PHE A 173 -5.83 -1.56 16.34
CA PHE A 173 -5.01 -2.32 15.39
C PHE A 173 -3.54 -2.37 15.81
N LEU A 174 -2.98 -1.24 16.27
CA LEU A 174 -1.61 -1.18 16.81
C LEU A 174 -1.46 -2.05 18.07
N ASP A 175 -2.43 -1.98 18.98
CA ASP A 175 -2.44 -2.77 20.23
C ASP A 175 -2.60 -4.27 19.94
N ALA A 176 -3.29 -4.64 18.86
CA ALA A 176 -3.37 -6.01 18.37
C ALA A 176 -2.09 -6.52 17.68
N GLY A 177 -1.11 -5.64 17.44
CA GLY A 177 0.20 -6.01 16.91
C GLY A 177 0.51 -5.53 15.50
N ALA A 178 -0.38 -4.74 14.87
CA ALA A 178 -0.07 -4.07 13.61
C ALA A 178 1.16 -3.17 13.78
N THR A 179 1.99 -3.09 12.73
CA THR A 179 3.21 -2.29 12.73
C THR A 179 2.89 -0.81 12.59
N THR A 180 1.95 -0.47 11.71
CA THR A 180 1.43 0.87 11.51
C THR A 180 -0.07 0.86 11.30
N ALA A 181 -0.72 1.97 11.67
CA ALA A 181 -2.08 2.28 11.27
C ALA A 181 -2.03 3.16 10.00
N PHE A 182 -2.56 2.68 8.88
CA PHE A 182 -2.71 3.50 7.68
C PHE A 182 -4.04 4.23 7.74
N VAL A 183 -4.01 5.56 7.85
CA VAL A 183 -5.23 6.35 7.77
C VAL A 183 -5.35 6.99 6.40
N TRP A 184 -6.46 6.73 5.70
CA TRP A 184 -6.69 7.24 4.36
C TRP A 184 -7.82 8.27 4.34
N GLY A 185 -7.50 9.45 3.79
CA GLY A 185 -8.44 10.58 3.70
C GLY A 185 -9.25 10.63 2.40
N GLY A 186 -8.95 9.76 1.43
CA GLY A 186 -9.68 9.68 0.17
C GLY A 186 -9.35 10.76 -0.86
N GLN A 187 -9.43 10.39 -2.15
CA GLN A 187 -9.12 11.29 -3.27
C GLN A 187 -10.10 12.47 -3.36
N LYS A 188 -11.41 12.27 -3.10
CA LYS A 188 -12.43 13.33 -3.20
C LYS A 188 -12.21 14.47 -2.19
N ARG A 189 -11.60 14.17 -1.04
CA ARG A 189 -11.25 15.16 0.00
C ARG A 189 -9.86 15.78 -0.22
N GLY A 190 -9.09 15.29 -1.20
CA GLY A 190 -7.70 15.70 -1.41
C GLY A 190 -6.71 15.03 -0.45
N GLY A 191 -7.10 13.95 0.23
CA GLY A 191 -6.30 13.26 1.25
C GLY A 191 -6.58 13.75 2.67
N LEU A 192 -5.59 13.58 3.56
CA LEU A 192 -5.64 14.12 4.92
C LEU A 192 -5.11 15.56 4.93
N THR A 193 -5.76 16.42 5.71
CA THR A 193 -5.28 17.77 6.03
C THR A 193 -4.10 17.70 7.00
N ARG A 194 -3.33 18.79 7.08
CA ARG A 194 -2.21 18.90 8.04
C ARG A 194 -2.65 18.65 9.48
N ASP A 195 -3.75 19.26 9.90
CA ASP A 195 -4.25 19.18 11.28
C ASP A 195 -4.71 17.76 11.62
N GLU A 196 -5.34 17.06 10.67
CA GLU A 196 -5.67 15.64 10.82
C GLU A 196 -4.40 14.80 11.00
N VAL A 197 -3.39 14.97 10.13
CA VAL A 197 -2.13 14.20 10.25
C VAL A 197 -1.44 14.49 11.58
N VAL A 198 -1.38 15.74 12.03
CA VAL A 198 -0.82 16.12 13.34
C VAL A 198 -1.56 15.43 14.48
N ARG A 199 -2.89 15.52 14.49
CA ARG A 199 -3.72 14.93 15.55
C ARG A 199 -3.57 13.41 15.60
N ILE A 200 -3.72 12.76 14.45
CA ILE A 200 -3.66 11.30 14.31
C ILE A 200 -2.27 10.79 14.65
N SER A 201 -1.20 11.45 14.17
CA SER A 201 0.19 11.12 14.47
C SER A 201 0.45 11.23 15.97
N ARG A 202 0.12 12.37 16.60
CA ARG A 202 0.28 12.57 18.04
C ARG A 202 -0.42 11.49 18.83
N ASP A 203 -1.70 11.25 18.53
CA ASP A 203 -2.50 10.33 19.32
C ASP A 203 -1.93 8.91 19.14
N LEU A 204 -1.65 8.44 17.92
CA LEU A 204 -1.15 7.08 17.65
C LEU A 204 0.36 6.88 17.88
N GLY A 205 1.04 7.88 18.47
CA GLY A 205 2.48 7.82 18.79
C GLY A 205 3.37 7.77 17.54
N GLY A 206 2.94 8.42 16.46
CA GLY A 206 3.64 8.54 15.18
C GLY A 206 3.65 7.26 14.32
N ARG A 207 3.10 6.15 14.83
CA ARG A 207 3.05 4.84 14.15
C ARG A 207 1.99 4.77 13.05
N ILE A 208 1.97 5.79 12.18
CA ILE A 208 0.99 5.93 11.12
C ILE A 208 1.65 5.83 9.74
N ASN A 209 0.89 5.28 8.79
CA ASN A 209 1.14 5.44 7.38
C ASN A 209 0.17 6.48 6.81
N VAL A 210 0.66 7.33 5.90
CA VAL A 210 -0.18 8.22 5.08
C VAL A 210 0.23 8.10 3.62
N ILE A 211 -0.64 8.55 2.72
CA ILE A 211 -0.28 8.69 1.30
C ILE A 211 0.20 10.11 1.03
N ALA A 212 1.38 10.25 0.42
CA ALA A 212 1.87 11.51 -0.12
C ALA A 212 1.12 11.85 -1.42
N TRP A 213 0.43 12.97 -1.41
CA TRP A 213 -0.40 13.44 -2.52
C TRP A 213 0.26 14.62 -3.27
N PRO A 214 0.06 14.80 -4.59
CA PRO A 214 0.72 15.86 -5.37
C PRO A 214 0.55 17.30 -4.82
N ASN A 215 -0.54 17.58 -4.11
CA ASN A 215 -0.83 18.86 -3.46
C ASN A 215 -0.97 18.72 -1.93
N GLY A 216 -0.47 17.63 -1.36
CA GLY A 216 -0.49 17.37 0.08
C GLY A 216 0.81 17.81 0.75
N LEU A 217 0.99 17.35 1.99
CA LEU A 217 2.24 17.52 2.72
C LEU A 217 3.40 16.81 2.03
N SER A 218 4.55 17.47 2.01
CA SER A 218 5.82 16.91 1.56
C SER A 218 6.34 15.83 2.50
N VAL A 219 7.31 15.04 2.02
CA VAL A 219 7.99 14.02 2.84
C VAL A 219 8.62 14.64 4.09
N GLN A 220 9.24 15.81 3.97
CA GLN A 220 9.86 16.50 5.10
C GLN A 220 8.81 16.94 6.12
N GLU A 221 7.71 17.56 5.67
CA GLU A 221 6.65 18.00 6.58
C GLU A 221 6.00 16.82 7.32
N LEU A 222 5.82 15.68 6.65
CA LEU A 222 5.30 14.45 7.26
C LEU A 222 6.28 13.87 8.28
N ALA A 223 7.59 13.90 7.99
CA ALA A 223 8.63 13.51 8.94
C ALA A 223 8.63 14.44 10.17
N ASP A 224 8.54 15.76 9.98
CA ASP A 224 8.50 16.73 11.07
C ASP A 224 7.27 16.54 11.99
N ILE A 225 6.15 16.07 11.44
CA ILE A 225 4.94 15.71 12.21
C ILE A 225 5.10 14.38 12.98
N GLY A 226 6.13 13.59 12.68
CA GLY A 226 6.41 12.33 13.37
C GLY A 226 5.82 11.09 12.71
N VAL A 227 5.45 11.14 11.44
CA VAL A 227 4.95 9.98 10.68
C VAL A 227 6.02 8.89 10.57
N ALA A 228 5.62 7.61 10.63
CA ALA A 228 6.52 6.45 10.52
C ALA A 228 6.59 5.84 9.11
N ARG A 229 5.58 6.07 8.27
CA ARG A 229 5.54 5.55 6.89
C ARG A 229 4.81 6.48 5.94
N ILE A 230 5.33 6.59 4.73
CA ILE A 230 4.73 7.34 3.63
C ILE A 230 4.63 6.41 2.42
N SER A 231 3.44 6.32 1.85
CA SER A 231 3.17 5.58 0.62
C SER A 231 2.71 6.54 -0.47
N VAL A 232 2.65 6.09 -1.73
CA VAL A 232 2.24 6.93 -2.87
C VAL A 232 1.06 6.36 -3.66
N GLY A 233 0.56 5.19 -3.27
CA GLY A 233 -0.55 4.51 -3.94
C GLY A 233 -0.33 4.42 -5.45
N PRO A 234 -1.33 4.73 -6.28
CA PRO A 234 -1.21 4.62 -7.73
C PRO A 234 -0.47 5.77 -8.41
N ARG A 235 0.15 6.69 -7.65
CA ARG A 235 0.77 7.91 -8.22
C ARG A 235 1.79 7.59 -9.31
N LEU A 236 2.68 6.61 -9.09
CA LEU A 236 3.72 6.28 -10.06
C LEU A 236 3.16 5.65 -11.32
N TRP A 237 2.14 4.79 -11.19
CA TRP A 237 1.40 4.26 -12.34
C TRP A 237 0.74 5.38 -13.15
N ARG A 238 0.06 6.33 -12.47
CA ARG A 238 -0.58 7.48 -13.14
C ARG A 238 0.44 8.34 -13.88
N SER A 239 1.58 8.63 -13.26
CA SER A 239 2.65 9.41 -13.89
C SER A 239 3.26 8.70 -15.10
N ALA A 240 3.52 7.41 -15.00
CA ALA A 240 4.06 6.62 -16.11
C ALA A 240 3.09 6.58 -17.31
N ASN A 241 1.80 6.34 -17.05
CA ASN A 241 0.80 6.25 -18.12
C ASN A 241 0.50 7.60 -18.77
N ALA A 242 0.51 8.71 -18.02
CA ALA A 242 0.40 10.04 -18.61
C ALA A 242 1.55 10.34 -19.60
N GLY A 243 2.78 9.94 -19.25
CA GLY A 243 3.93 10.06 -20.14
C GLY A 243 3.83 9.14 -21.37
N PHE A 244 3.39 7.90 -21.17
CA PHE A 244 3.19 6.93 -22.25
C PHE A 244 2.11 7.40 -23.23
N GLU A 245 0.95 7.81 -22.73
CA GLU A 245 -0.16 8.33 -23.52
C GLU A 245 0.29 9.51 -24.38
N LYS A 246 0.96 10.50 -23.78
CA LYS A 246 1.49 11.64 -24.51
C LYS A 246 2.43 11.21 -25.64
N ALA A 247 3.40 10.35 -25.35
CA ALA A 247 4.36 9.89 -26.35
C ALA A 247 3.69 9.10 -27.50
N ALA A 248 2.69 8.28 -27.18
CA ALA A 248 1.91 7.56 -28.17
C ALA A 248 1.08 8.52 -29.05
N THR A 249 0.43 9.53 -28.46
CA THR A 249 -0.33 10.55 -29.20
C THR A 249 0.57 11.37 -30.12
N ASP A 250 1.73 11.80 -29.64
CA ASP A 250 2.69 12.56 -30.45
C ASP A 250 3.11 11.73 -31.68
N LEU A 251 3.49 10.46 -31.48
CA LEU A 251 3.89 9.54 -32.55
C LEU A 251 2.77 9.29 -33.57
N LEU A 252 1.53 9.09 -33.11
CA LEU A 252 0.39 8.86 -33.99
C LEU A 252 0.01 10.12 -34.78
N THR A 253 0.20 11.31 -34.18
CA THR A 253 -0.02 12.59 -34.85
C THR A 253 1.02 12.80 -35.96
N GLU A 254 2.29 12.46 -35.72
CA GLU A 254 3.33 12.47 -36.76
C GLU A 254 2.98 11.49 -37.91
N TYR A 255 2.45 10.31 -37.58
CA TYR A 255 1.99 9.33 -38.57
C TYR A 255 0.83 9.86 -39.43
N GLU A 256 -0.15 10.54 -38.82
CA GLU A 256 -1.24 11.19 -39.56
C GLU A 256 -0.73 12.29 -40.49
N ALA A 257 0.12 13.19 -39.99
CA ALA A 257 0.70 14.28 -40.78
C ALA A 257 1.49 13.75 -42.00
N MET A 258 2.26 12.66 -41.82
CA MET A 258 2.96 12.00 -42.92
C MET A 258 2.01 11.49 -44.01
N LYS A 259 0.84 10.94 -43.64
CA LYS A 259 -0.16 10.47 -44.63
C LYS A 259 -0.77 11.61 -45.44
N GLU A 260 -0.95 12.78 -44.85
CA GLU A 260 -1.50 13.95 -45.55
C GLU A 260 -0.52 14.51 -46.59
N THR A 261 0.78 14.52 -46.30
CA THR A 261 1.82 15.00 -47.24
C THR A 261 2.03 14.09 -48.47
N ARG A 262 1.45 12.88 -48.47
CA ARG A 262 1.57 11.90 -49.56
C ARG A 262 0.32 11.79 -50.44
N LYS A 263 -0.73 12.58 -50.15
CA LYS A 263 -1.90 12.75 -51.02
C LYS A 263 -1.70 13.95 -51.94
#